data_AF-A0A3D9T5Q4-F1
#
_entry.id   AF-A0A3D9T5Q4-F1
#
_cell.length_a   1.000
_cell.length_b   1.000
_cell.length_c   1.000
_cell.angle_alpha   90.00
_cell.angle_beta   90.00
_cell.angle_gamma   90.00
#
_symmetry.space_group_name_H-M   'P 1'
#
loop_
_entity.id
_entity.type
_entity.pdbx_description
1 polymer ?
#
loop_
_entity_poly.entity_id
_entity_poly.type
_entity_poly.pdbx_seq_one_letter_code
_entity_poly.pdbx_strand_id
1 'polypeptide(L)'
;MRAIGLALVLMLAFIALPRTGVARSGPCRLGSAARGRQRAPSGVASSGPCTELAALIGQLEAACAAEQNLANAVEEAFRLHPDAEIIASFPGVGPLVGARLLAEVGDDRTRFADARGLKAYAGSAPVTRAGGRSQHIMNRKVKNDRLAAAA
;
A
#
# COMPACT_ATOMS: atom_id res chain seq x y z
N MET A 1 15.50 -25.72 -9.74
CA MET A 1 15.70 -25.20 -8.36
C MET A 1 16.28 -23.78 -8.28
N ARG A 2 16.37 -22.98 -9.37
CA ARG A 2 16.98 -21.62 -9.32
C ARG A 2 15.97 -20.45 -9.42
N ALA A 3 14.67 -20.72 -9.58
CA ALA A 3 13.65 -19.67 -9.77
C ALA A 3 13.04 -19.11 -8.46
N ILE A 4 13.10 -19.87 -7.37
CA ILE A 4 12.49 -19.47 -6.08
C ILE A 4 13.34 -18.38 -5.38
N GLY A 5 14.65 -18.38 -5.60
CA GLY A 5 15.56 -17.41 -4.97
C GLY A 5 15.37 -15.97 -5.46
N LEU A 6 14.98 -15.75 -6.72
CA LEU A 6 14.84 -14.40 -7.26
C LEU A 6 13.55 -13.70 -6.77
N ALA A 7 12.48 -14.47 -6.59
CA ALA A 7 11.21 -13.98 -6.05
C ALA A 7 11.35 -13.51 -4.60
N LEU A 8 12.14 -14.21 -3.78
CA LEU A 8 12.42 -13.84 -2.40
C LEU A 8 13.26 -12.56 -2.30
N VAL A 9 14.25 -12.39 -3.19
CA VAL A 9 15.12 -11.21 -3.25
C VAL A 9 14.35 -9.97 -3.72
N LEU A 10 13.40 -10.11 -4.65
CA LEU A 10 12.49 -9.03 -5.08
C LEU A 10 11.46 -8.67 -3.99
N MET A 11 10.94 -9.67 -3.25
CA MET A 11 10.07 -9.45 -2.09
C MET A 11 10.76 -8.64 -0.98
N LEU A 12 12.01 -8.98 -0.66
CA LEU A 12 12.79 -8.27 0.37
C LEU A 12 13.20 -6.85 -0.06
N ALA A 13 13.50 -6.63 -1.34
CA ALA A 13 13.88 -5.32 -1.85
C ALA A 13 12.74 -4.28 -1.78
N PHE A 14 11.48 -4.71 -1.80
CA PHE A 14 10.33 -3.80 -1.71
C PHE A 14 10.07 -3.28 -0.29
N ILE A 15 10.46 -4.05 0.74
CA ILE A 15 10.29 -3.69 2.15
C ILE A 15 11.23 -2.52 2.54
N ALA A 16 12.41 -2.46 1.93
CA ALA A 16 13.50 -1.55 2.29
C ALA A 16 13.45 -0.16 1.62
N LEU A 17 12.51 0.13 0.72
CA LEU A 17 12.46 1.43 0.04
C LEU A 17 11.73 2.48 0.92
N PRO A 18 12.38 3.59 1.33
CA PRO A 18 11.70 4.70 1.95
C PRO A 18 10.89 5.44 0.87
N ARG A 19 9.60 5.14 0.76
CA ARG A 19 8.69 5.91 -0.10
C ARG A 19 8.39 7.25 0.55
N THR A 20 8.83 8.32 -0.11
CA THR A 20 8.26 9.65 0.03
C THR A 20 6.73 9.55 -0.09
N GLY A 21 6.03 10.24 0.81
CA GLY A 21 4.58 10.13 0.94
C GLY A 21 3.86 10.50 -0.35
N VAL A 22 3.32 9.50 -1.05
CA VAL A 22 2.28 9.71 -2.04
C VAL A 22 0.97 9.83 -1.26
N ALA A 23 0.42 11.04 -1.26
CA ALA A 23 -0.91 11.32 -0.77
C ALA A 23 -1.91 10.35 -1.44
N ARG A 24 -2.76 9.72 -0.64
CA ARG A 24 -3.81 8.80 -1.11
C ARG A 24 -4.78 9.55 -2.01
N SER A 25 -4.70 9.37 -3.32
CA SER A 25 -5.83 9.58 -4.22
C SER A 25 -6.71 8.33 -4.17
N GLY A 26 -8.01 8.50 -3.94
CA GLY A 26 -9.00 7.42 -3.99
C GLY A 26 -9.06 6.72 -5.36
N PRO A 27 -9.96 5.74 -5.55
CA PRO A 27 -10.01 4.96 -6.79
C PRO A 27 -10.12 5.90 -7.99
N CYS A 28 -9.06 5.89 -8.81
CA CYS A 28 -8.92 6.69 -10.02
C CYS A 28 -10.00 6.29 -11.04
N ARG A 29 -11.22 6.82 -10.89
CA ARG A 29 -12.25 6.81 -11.94
C ARG A 29 -11.88 7.84 -13.01
N LEU A 30 -10.74 7.64 -13.68
CA LEU A 30 -10.30 8.49 -14.80
C LEU A 30 -10.75 7.96 -16.18
N GLY A 31 -11.34 6.75 -16.23
CA GLY A 31 -11.75 6.13 -17.50
C GLY A 31 -12.98 6.74 -18.21
N SER A 32 -13.73 7.65 -17.58
CA SER A 32 -14.97 8.20 -18.18
C SER A 32 -15.05 9.72 -18.27
N ALA A 33 -14.14 10.47 -17.65
CA ALA A 33 -14.18 11.94 -17.65
C ALA A 33 -13.50 12.59 -18.86
N ALA A 34 -12.65 11.86 -19.61
CA ALA A 34 -11.90 12.41 -20.75
C ALA A 34 -12.55 12.15 -22.12
N ARG A 35 -13.87 11.94 -22.20
CA ARG A 35 -14.62 11.94 -23.48
C ARG A 35 -15.38 13.25 -23.73
N GLY A 36 -15.04 14.32 -23.02
CA GLY A 36 -15.45 15.67 -23.40
C GLY A 36 -14.69 16.10 -24.66
N ARG A 37 -15.29 15.86 -25.83
CA ARG A 37 -14.88 16.32 -27.18
C ARG A 37 -13.64 17.22 -27.17
N GLN A 38 -12.42 16.66 -27.18
CA GLN A 38 -11.29 17.42 -27.68
C GLN A 38 -11.56 17.67 -29.16
N ARG A 39 -11.92 18.91 -29.48
CA ARG A 39 -11.92 19.39 -30.86
C ARG A 39 -10.47 19.30 -31.32
N ALA A 40 -10.20 18.44 -32.31
CA ALA A 40 -8.88 18.35 -32.91
C ALA A 40 -8.48 19.74 -33.41
N PRO A 41 -7.29 20.27 -33.07
CA PRO A 41 -6.77 21.43 -33.76
C PRO A 41 -6.53 21.02 -35.21
N SER A 42 -7.33 21.58 -36.11
CA SER A 42 -7.12 21.49 -37.55
C SER A 42 -5.77 22.14 -37.88
N GLY A 43 -4.82 21.32 -38.33
CA GLY A 43 -3.59 21.77 -38.96
C GLY A 43 -2.53 22.32 -38.00
N VAL A 44 -1.73 21.42 -37.41
CA VAL A 44 -0.36 21.76 -37.01
C VAL A 44 0.51 20.52 -37.21
N ALA A 45 1.27 20.55 -38.29
CA ALA A 45 2.47 19.72 -38.42
C ALA A 45 3.53 20.30 -37.47
N SER A 46 3.52 19.90 -36.20
CA SER A 46 4.62 20.14 -35.26
C SER A 46 5.14 18.79 -34.75
N SER A 47 6.21 18.33 -35.39
CA SER A 47 6.81 17.01 -35.19
C SER A 47 7.66 16.85 -33.93
N GLY A 48 7.70 17.84 -33.03
CA GLY A 48 8.51 17.82 -31.80
C GLY A 48 7.74 17.40 -30.54
N PRO A 49 6.88 18.26 -29.97
CA PRO A 49 6.29 18.08 -28.64
C PRO A 49 5.26 16.94 -28.55
N CYS A 50 4.63 16.55 -29.67
CA CYS A 50 3.66 15.46 -29.68
C CYS A 50 4.32 14.08 -29.50
N THR A 51 5.58 13.91 -29.91
CA THR A 51 6.28 12.62 -29.77
C THR A 51 6.75 12.38 -28.33
N GLU A 52 7.28 13.42 -27.68
CA GLU A 52 7.69 13.38 -26.27
C GLU A 52 6.48 13.15 -25.35
N LEU A 53 5.38 13.87 -25.57
CA LEU A 53 4.15 13.67 -24.79
C LEU A 53 3.57 12.26 -24.99
N ALA A 54 3.55 11.73 -26.21
CA ALA A 54 3.08 10.37 -26.48
C ALA A 54 3.95 9.33 -25.77
N ALA A 55 5.27 9.53 -25.71
CA ALA A 55 6.17 8.65 -24.96
C ALA A 55 5.87 8.67 -23.46
N LEU A 56 5.63 9.85 -22.86
CA LEU A 56 5.27 9.98 -21.44
C LEU A 56 3.92 9.32 -21.14
N ILE A 57 2.93 9.45 -22.03
CA ILE A 57 1.65 8.75 -21.88
C ILE A 57 1.86 7.24 -21.92
N GLY A 58 2.65 6.72 -22.86
CA GLY A 58 2.99 5.31 -22.91
C GLY A 58 3.68 4.80 -21.65
N GLN A 59 4.56 5.61 -21.04
CA GLN A 59 5.17 5.28 -19.74
C GLN A 59 4.15 5.23 -18.60
N LEU A 60 3.20 6.18 -18.56
CA LEU A 60 2.14 6.19 -17.57
C LEU A 60 1.21 4.98 -17.70
N GLU A 61 0.82 4.63 -18.92
CA GLU A 61 -0.01 3.45 -19.20
C GLU A 61 0.70 2.16 -18.78
N ALA A 62 2.00 2.03 -19.09
CA ALA A 62 2.81 0.91 -18.65
C ALA A 62 2.90 0.83 -17.11
N ALA A 63 3.02 1.97 -16.42
CA ALA A 63 3.06 2.02 -14.96
C ALA A 63 1.71 1.60 -14.34
N CYS A 64 0.58 2.06 -14.89
CA CYS A 64 -0.76 1.64 -14.45
C CYS A 64 -1.00 0.14 -14.66
N ALA A 65 -0.56 -0.40 -15.80
CA ALA A 65 -0.65 -1.83 -16.07
C ALA A 65 0.21 -2.64 -15.08
N ALA A 66 1.42 -2.18 -14.80
CA ALA A 66 2.30 -2.80 -13.80
C ALA A 66 1.70 -2.76 -12.39
N GLU A 67 1.08 -1.65 -11.99
CA GLU A 67 0.37 -1.53 -10.71
C GLU A 67 -0.75 -2.58 -10.60
N GLN A 68 -1.59 -2.71 -11.63
CA GLN A 68 -2.69 -3.68 -11.63
C GLN A 68 -2.17 -5.13 -11.56
N ASN A 69 -1.11 -5.44 -12.29
CA ASN A 69 -0.48 -6.76 -12.26
C ASN A 69 0.07 -7.09 -10.87
N LEU A 70 0.71 -6.11 -10.22
CA LEU A 70 1.21 -6.27 -8.85
C LEU A 70 0.07 -6.42 -7.85
N ALA A 71 -1.01 -5.65 -7.98
CA ALA A 71 -2.19 -5.79 -7.12
C ALA A 71 -2.76 -7.21 -7.21
N ASN A 72 -2.95 -7.72 -8.42
CA ASN A 72 -3.46 -9.08 -8.64
C ASN A 72 -2.54 -10.15 -8.02
N ALA A 73 -1.22 -10.02 -8.23
CA ALA A 73 -0.24 -10.94 -7.67
C ALA A 73 -0.22 -10.92 -6.13
N VAL A 74 -0.37 -9.73 -5.53
CA VAL A 74 -0.46 -9.57 -4.07
C VAL A 74 -1.74 -10.21 -3.53
N GLU A 75 -2.88 -10.03 -4.20
CA GLU A 75 -4.13 -10.68 -3.78
C GLU A 75 -4.05 -12.20 -3.86
N GLU A 76 -3.43 -12.74 -4.91
CA GLU A 76 -3.21 -14.17 -5.04
C GLU A 76 -2.30 -14.72 -3.94
N ALA A 77 -1.17 -14.06 -3.70
CA ALA A 77 -0.25 -14.43 -2.62
C ALA A 77 -0.93 -14.34 -1.24
N PHE A 78 -1.76 -13.31 -1.01
CA PHE A 78 -2.51 -13.16 0.23
C PHE A 78 -3.49 -14.32 0.44
N ARG A 79 -4.24 -14.73 -0.59
CA ARG A 79 -5.19 -15.86 -0.49
C ARG A 79 -4.54 -17.19 -0.14
N LEU A 80 -3.26 -17.37 -0.48
CA LEU A 80 -2.50 -18.59 -0.16
C LEU A 80 -1.93 -18.58 1.27
N HIS A 81 -1.99 -17.45 1.97
CA HIS A 81 -1.42 -17.32 3.31
C HIS A 81 -2.29 -18.06 4.35
N PRO A 82 -1.70 -18.78 5.32
CA PRO A 82 -2.47 -19.54 6.33
C PRO A 82 -3.42 -18.66 7.16
N ASP A 83 -3.03 -17.42 7.43
CA ASP A 83 -3.85 -16.47 8.21
C ASP A 83 -4.79 -15.59 7.37
N ALA A 84 -4.91 -15.84 6.07
CA ALA A 84 -5.70 -15.02 5.16
C ALA A 84 -7.18 -14.95 5.57
N GLU A 85 -7.78 -16.10 5.89
CA GLU A 85 -9.19 -16.19 6.28
C GLU A 85 -9.47 -15.44 7.59
N ILE A 86 -8.56 -15.56 8.56
CA ILE A 86 -8.67 -14.85 9.84
C ILE A 86 -8.63 -13.34 9.61
N ILE A 87 -7.71 -12.86 8.78
CA ILE A 87 -7.56 -11.42 8.53
C ILE A 87 -8.72 -10.87 7.69
N ALA A 88 -9.18 -11.62 6.70
CA ALA A 88 -10.34 -11.25 5.88
C ALA A 88 -11.68 -11.32 6.64
N SER A 89 -11.72 -11.97 7.82
CA SER A 89 -12.91 -12.00 8.67
C SER A 89 -13.23 -10.63 9.30
N PHE A 90 -12.25 -9.72 9.37
CA PHE A 90 -12.46 -8.40 9.93
C PHE A 90 -13.26 -7.50 8.98
N PRO A 91 -14.26 -6.76 9.47
CA PRO A 91 -15.07 -5.89 8.63
C PRO A 91 -14.20 -4.78 8.03
N GLY A 92 -14.35 -4.53 6.73
CA GLY A 92 -13.60 -3.48 6.01
C GLY A 92 -12.19 -3.87 5.57
N VAL A 93 -11.75 -5.12 5.84
CA VAL A 93 -10.43 -5.61 5.40
C VAL A 93 -10.57 -6.37 4.08
N GLY A 94 -10.19 -5.72 2.98
CA GLY A 94 -10.04 -6.35 1.68
C GLY A 94 -8.68 -7.07 1.51
N PRO A 95 -8.49 -7.88 0.46
CA PRO A 95 -7.30 -8.69 0.28
C PRO A 95 -6.00 -7.88 0.19
N LEU A 96 -6.00 -6.72 -0.48
CA LEU A 96 -4.84 -5.82 -0.52
C LEU A 96 -4.51 -5.21 0.84
N VAL A 97 -5.53 -4.87 1.63
CA VAL A 97 -5.36 -4.32 2.98
C VAL A 97 -4.85 -5.40 3.92
N GLY A 98 -5.43 -6.60 3.85
CA GLY A 98 -4.96 -7.78 4.60
C GLY A 98 -3.52 -8.15 4.27
N ALA A 99 -3.13 -8.13 3.00
CA ALA A 99 -1.76 -8.36 2.57
C ALA A 99 -0.79 -7.33 3.18
N ARG A 100 -1.20 -6.06 3.22
CA ARG A 100 -0.43 -5.00 3.87
C ARG A 100 -0.33 -5.20 5.38
N LEU A 101 -1.41 -5.61 6.04
CA LEU A 101 -1.37 -5.94 7.47
C LEU A 101 -0.36 -7.04 7.75
N LEU A 102 -0.40 -8.14 7.00
CA LEU A 102 0.58 -9.23 7.11
C LEU A 102 2.01 -8.77 6.83
N ALA A 103 2.21 -7.93 5.81
CA ALA A 103 3.53 -7.42 5.47
C ALA A 103 4.14 -6.56 6.59
N GLU A 104 3.33 -5.79 7.32
CA GLU A 104 3.80 -4.92 8.41
C GLU A 104 3.97 -5.65 9.75
N VAL A 105 3.10 -6.63 10.02
CA VAL A 105 3.15 -7.48 11.22
C VAL A 105 4.24 -8.55 11.08
N GLY A 106 4.45 -9.08 9.88
CA GLY A 106 5.32 -10.21 9.60
C GLY A 106 4.64 -11.56 9.83
N ASP A 107 5.28 -12.63 9.33
CA ASP A 107 4.82 -14.02 9.44
C ASP A 107 5.21 -14.67 10.78
N ASP A 108 6.19 -14.11 11.48
CA ASP A 108 6.61 -14.61 12.80
C ASP A 108 5.60 -14.23 13.88
N ARG A 109 4.78 -15.20 14.29
CA ARG A 109 3.79 -15.06 15.38
C ARG A 109 4.43 -14.80 16.74
N THR A 110 5.71 -15.13 16.93
CA THR A 110 6.43 -14.93 18.18
C THR A 110 7.06 -13.55 18.29
N ARG A 111 7.00 -12.74 17.22
CA ARG A 111 7.51 -11.36 17.20
C ARG A 111 6.94 -10.50 18.34
N PHE A 112 5.69 -10.75 18.72
CA PHE A 112 5.04 -10.07 19.84
C PHE A 112 4.73 -11.08 20.95
N ALA A 113 5.19 -10.79 22.16
CA ALA A 113 4.91 -11.63 23.33
C ALA A 113 3.41 -11.73 23.64
N ASP A 114 2.66 -10.66 23.37
CA ASP A 114 1.22 -10.59 23.57
C ASP A 114 0.52 -9.63 22.58
N ALA A 115 -0.81 -9.69 22.55
CA ALA A 115 -1.62 -8.79 21.73
C ALA A 115 -1.47 -7.30 22.13
N ARG A 116 -1.01 -7.00 23.35
CA ARG A 116 -0.76 -5.61 23.79
C ARG A 116 0.45 -5.04 23.08
N GLY A 117 1.51 -5.84 22.88
CA GLY A 117 2.68 -5.49 22.08
C GLY A 117 2.31 -5.10 20.66
N LEU A 118 1.46 -5.90 20.00
CA LEU A 118 0.97 -5.59 18.65
C LEU A 118 0.14 -4.29 18.62
N LYS A 119 -0.79 -4.10 19.57
CA LYS A 119 -1.58 -2.85 19.66
C LYS A 119 -0.70 -1.62 19.91
N ALA A 120 0.35 -1.77 20.72
CA ALA A 120 1.32 -0.72 20.98
C ALA A 120 2.15 -0.39 19.73
N TYR A 121 2.57 -1.40 18.97
CA TYR A 121 3.30 -1.26 17.72
C TYR A 121 2.47 -0.60 16.62
N ALA A 122 1.20 -1.01 16.46
CA ALA A 122 0.23 -0.36 15.58
C ALA A 122 -0.16 1.06 16.04
N GLY A 123 0.14 1.40 17.29
CA GLY A 123 -0.21 2.69 17.89
C GLY A 123 -1.69 2.86 18.24
N SER A 124 -2.47 1.76 18.25
CA SER A 124 -3.86 1.74 18.70
C SER A 124 -3.98 1.68 20.23
N ALA A 125 -2.94 1.23 20.93
CA ALA A 125 -2.88 1.31 22.38
C ALA A 125 -2.47 2.73 22.85
N PRO A 126 -3.25 3.41 23.70
CA PRO A 126 -2.87 4.71 24.25
C PRO A 126 -1.69 4.59 25.24
N VAL A 127 -1.07 5.71 25.56
CA VAL A 127 -0.07 5.86 26.62
C VAL A 127 -0.69 6.61 27.78
N THR A 128 -0.70 5.99 28.95
CA THR A 128 -1.14 6.61 30.19
C THR A 128 0.07 7.14 30.94
N ARG A 129 0.07 8.44 31.25
CA ARG A 129 1.02 9.07 32.16
C ARG A 129 0.26 9.45 33.43
N ALA A 130 0.51 8.75 34.51
CA ALA A 130 -0.09 9.03 35.81
C ALA A 130 1.00 9.47 36.80
N GLY A 131 0.71 10.53 37.54
CA GLY A 131 1.44 10.96 38.73
C GLY A 131 0.48 11.03 39.92
N GLY A 132 1.01 11.20 41.14
CA GLY A 132 0.24 11.05 42.38
C GLY A 132 -1.02 11.94 42.55
N ARG A 133 -1.22 12.97 41.72
CA ARG A 133 -2.45 13.79 41.69
C ARG A 133 -3.11 13.92 40.32
N SER A 134 -2.55 13.35 39.25
CA SER A 134 -3.04 13.58 37.89
C SER A 134 -2.79 12.39 36.98
N GLN A 135 -3.73 12.13 36.07
CA GLN A 135 -3.63 11.10 35.05
C GLN A 135 -3.94 11.72 33.68
N HIS A 136 -3.08 11.46 32.71
CA HIS A 136 -3.24 11.91 31.34
C HIS A 136 -3.12 10.72 30.37
N ILE A 137 -4.08 10.58 29.48
CA ILE A 137 -4.11 9.53 28.45
C ILE A 137 -3.85 10.20 27.11
N MET A 138 -2.88 9.71 26.36
CA MET A 138 -2.47 10.28 25.07
C MET A 138 -2.28 9.20 24.01
N ASN A 139 -2.51 9.54 22.74
CA ASN A 139 -2.18 8.65 21.63
C ASN A 139 -0.66 8.51 21.48
N ARG A 140 -0.21 7.34 21.01
CA ARG A 140 1.19 7.09 20.68
C ARG A 140 1.60 7.93 19.48
N LYS A 141 2.64 8.75 19.65
CA LYS A 141 3.30 9.46 18.55
C LYS A 141 4.27 8.56 17.79
N VAL A 142 5.07 7.76 18.50
CA VAL A 142 5.99 6.78 17.91
C VAL A 142 5.24 5.46 17.74
N LYS A 143 5.01 5.06 16.49
CA LYS A 143 4.29 3.85 16.08
C LYS A 143 4.69 3.49 14.65
N ASN A 144 4.28 2.32 14.17
CA ASN A 144 4.37 2.02 12.75
C ASN A 144 3.26 2.77 11.99
N ASP A 145 3.63 3.82 11.25
CA ASP A 145 2.69 4.64 10.48
C ASP A 145 2.03 3.87 9.33
N ARG A 146 2.71 2.89 8.75
CA ARG A 146 2.18 2.08 7.65
C ARG A 146 1.07 1.15 8.13
N LEU A 147 1.25 0.55 9.30
CA LEU A 147 0.25 -0.29 9.96
C LEU A 147 -0.91 0.56 10.50
N ALA A 148 -0.59 1.71 11.10
CA ALA A 148 -1.61 2.64 11.61
C ALA A 148 -2.49 3.23 10.50
N ALA A 149 -1.95 3.42 9.30
CA ALA A 149 -2.71 3.89 8.15
C ALA A 149 -3.51 2.77 7.46
N ALA A 150 -3.18 1.50 7.68
CA ALA A 150 -3.86 0.35 7.08
C ALA A 150 -5.17 -0.03 7.80
N ALA A 151 -5.35 0.45 9.03
CA ALA A 151 -6.55 0.29 9.85
C ALA A 151 -7.58 1.42 9.64
#